data_AF-A0A968MIY5-F1
#
_entry.id   AF-A0A968MIY5-F1
#
_cell.length_a   1.000
_cell.length_b   1.000
_cell.length_c   1.000
_cell.angle_alpha   90.00
_cell.angle_beta   90.00
_cell.angle_gamma   90.00
#
_symmetry.space_group_name_H-M   'P 1'
#
loop_
_entity.id
_entity.type
_entity.pdbx_description
1 polymer ?
#
loop_
_entity_poly.entity_id
_entity_poly.type
_entity_poly.pdbx_seq_one_letter_code
_entity_poly.pdbx_strand_id
1 'polypeptide(L)'
;MDAADVAMVFFSPHTLEMKRLPSISPEEVARYFEHPNIQVFTDTHAFQEALQSMRWAGSNLLLMSSGTFNGMDYKEFANALTL
;
A
#
# COMPACT_ATOMS: atom_id res chain seq x y z
N MET A 1 4.07 12.08 3.75
CA MET A 1 4.62 10.87 3.11
C MET A 1 5.97 11.18 2.45
N ASP A 2 6.50 12.37 2.70
CA ASP A 2 7.31 13.11 1.72
C ASP A 2 8.80 12.75 1.81
N ALA A 3 9.19 12.12 2.92
CA ALA A 3 10.54 11.62 3.14
C ALA A 3 10.72 10.18 2.62
N ALA A 4 9.69 9.54 2.07
CA ALA A 4 9.78 8.18 1.57
C ALA A 4 10.40 8.17 0.17
N ASP A 5 11.50 7.44 -0.01
CA ASP A 5 12.10 7.23 -1.34
C ASP A 5 11.13 6.51 -2.30
N VAL A 6 10.31 5.60 -1.74
CA VAL A 6 9.23 4.91 -2.44
C VAL A 6 7.95 5.06 -1.63
N ALA A 7 6.93 5.67 -2.24
CA ALA A 7 5.63 5.91 -1.63
C ALA A 7 4.58 4.99 -2.24
N MET A 8 3.91 4.19 -1.41
CA MET A 8 2.84 3.28 -1.85
C MET A 8 1.56 3.52 -1.02
N VAL A 9 0.42 3.54 -1.69
CA VAL A 9 -0.91 3.58 -1.06
C VAL A 9 -1.71 2.38 -1.55
N PHE A 10 -2.36 1.69 -0.62
CA PHE A 10 -3.33 0.66 -0.92
C PHE A 10 -4.71 1.08 -0.40
N PHE A 11 -5.75 0.89 -1.21
CA PHE A 11 -7.13 0.95 -0.74
C PHE A 11 -7.96 -0.17 -1.36
N SER A 12 -8.97 -0.66 -0.64
CA SER A 12 -9.87 -1.69 -1.17
C SER A 12 -11.17 -1.02 -1.63
N PRO A 13 -11.49 -1.03 -2.94
CA PRO A 13 -12.76 -0.50 -3.46
C PRO A 13 -13.96 -1.16 -2.78
N HIS A 14 -13.89 -2.47 -2.58
CA HIS A 14 -14.90 -3.24 -1.86
C HIS A 14 -15.10 -2.75 -0.41
N THR A 15 -14.01 -2.41 0.29
CA THR A 15 -14.10 -1.84 1.65
C THR A 15 -14.75 -0.46 1.64
N LEU A 16 -14.49 0.37 0.63
CA LEU A 16 -15.15 1.67 0.48
C LEU A 16 -16.66 1.50 0.28
N GLU A 17 -17.06 0.58 -0.61
CA GLU A 17 -18.47 0.25 -0.87
C GLU A 17 -19.19 -0.25 0.39
N MET A 18 -18.59 -1.20 1.12
CA MET A 18 -19.17 -1.70 2.38
C MET A 18 -19.34 -0.59 3.42
N LYS A 19 -18.39 0.35 3.47
CA LYS A 19 -18.46 1.53 4.35
C LYS A 19 -19.35 2.65 3.81
N ARG A 20 -19.98 2.46 2.64
CA ARG A 20 -20.81 3.46 1.94
C ARG A 20 -20.07 4.78 1.69
N LEU A 21 -18.76 4.69 1.48
CA LEU A 21 -17.94 5.82 1.11
C LEU A 21 -18.01 6.04 -0.41
N PRO A 22 -17.80 7.28 -0.90
CA PRO A 22 -17.70 7.53 -2.33
C PRO A 22 -16.61 6.65 -2.96
N SER A 23 -16.88 6.15 -4.17
CA SER A 23 -15.84 5.52 -4.97
C SER A 23 -14.75 6.54 -5.29
N ILE A 24 -13.50 6.10 -5.27
CA ILE A 24 -12.36 6.91 -5.64
C ILE A 24 -11.46 6.08 -6.55
N SER A 25 -10.98 6.69 -7.62
CA SER A 25 -10.05 6.04 -8.55
C SER A 25 -8.60 6.12 -8.05
N PRO A 26 -7.72 5.17 -8.45
CA PRO A 26 -6.29 5.26 -8.18
C PRO A 26 -5.67 6.59 -8.64
N GLU A 27 -6.12 7.12 -9.77
CA GLU A 27 -5.65 8.38 -10.34
C GLU A 27 -6.04 9.58 -9.47
N GLU A 28 -7.27 9.58 -8.93
CA GLU A 28 -7.69 10.60 -7.98
C GLU A 28 -6.88 10.54 -6.69
N VAL A 29 -6.65 9.34 -6.14
CA VAL A 29 -5.81 9.16 -4.97
C VAL A 29 -4.41 9.71 -5.22
N ALA A 30 -3.77 9.31 -6.33
CA ALA A 30 -2.44 9.77 -6.69
C ALA A 30 -2.38 11.30 -6.79
N ARG A 31 -3.40 11.92 -7.40
CA ARG A 31 -3.51 13.37 -7.51
C ARG A 31 -3.64 14.06 -6.15
N TYR A 32 -4.44 13.51 -5.22
CA TYR A 32 -4.64 14.11 -3.89
C TYR A 32 -3.41 14.02 -2.98
N PHE A 33 -2.57 13.01 -3.17
CA PHE A 33 -1.33 12.89 -2.39
C PHE A 33 -0.22 13.82 -2.88
N GLU A 34 -0.34 14.39 -4.09
CA GLU A 34 0.61 15.34 -4.68
C GLU A 34 2.07 14.89 -4.62
N HIS A 35 2.30 13.57 -4.65
CA HIS A 35 3.61 12.98 -4.49
C HIS A 35 4.10 12.42 -5.83
N PRO A 36 5.26 12.87 -6.35
CA PRO A 36 5.66 12.64 -7.75
C PRO A 36 5.85 11.17 -8.11
N ASN A 37 6.15 10.32 -7.12
CA ASN A 37 6.43 8.90 -7.31
C ASN A 37 5.48 7.99 -6.52
N ILE A 38 4.23 8.43 -6.28
CA ILE A 38 3.27 7.59 -5.55
C ILE A 38 2.74 6.46 -6.42
N GLN A 39 2.73 5.25 -5.86
CA GLN A 39 2.12 4.07 -6.46
C GLN A 39 0.83 3.76 -5.71
N VAL A 40 -0.29 3.65 -6.44
CA VAL A 40 -1.60 3.36 -5.85
C VAL A 40 -2.06 1.98 -6.27
N PHE A 41 -2.38 1.15 -5.28
CA PHE A 41 -2.83 -0.22 -5.46
C PHE A 41 -4.27 -0.38 -4.97
N THR A 42 -5.08 -1.11 -5.74
CA THR A 42 -6.43 -1.50 -5.33
C THR A 42 -6.57 -3.00 -5.07
N ASP A 43 -5.51 -3.74 -5.34
CA ASP A 43 -5.42 -5.18 -5.18
C ASP A 43 -4.33 -5.51 -4.16
N THR A 44 -4.66 -6.35 -3.19
CA THR A 44 -3.75 -6.68 -2.09
C THR A 44 -2.60 -7.56 -2.57
N HIS A 45 -2.82 -8.43 -3.55
CA HIS A 45 -1.79 -9.30 -4.10
C HIS A 45 -0.74 -8.47 -4.84
N ALA A 46 -1.17 -7.57 -5.73
CA ALA A 46 -0.27 -6.66 -6.44
C ALA A 46 0.55 -5.77 -5.48
N PHE A 47 -0.06 -5.32 -4.37
CA PHE A 47 0.65 -4.57 -3.34
C PHE A 47 1.72 -5.43 -2.63
N GLN A 48 1.40 -6.67 -2.28
CA GLN A 48 2.35 -7.60 -1.67
C GLN A 48 3.50 -7.96 -2.64
N GLU A 49 3.19 -8.27 -3.89
CA GLU A 49 4.18 -8.55 -4.94
C GLU A 49 5.13 -7.37 -5.14
N ALA A 50 4.60 -6.15 -5.19
CA ALA A 50 5.41 -4.94 -5.31
C ALA A 50 6.44 -4.85 -4.16
N LEU A 51 6.00 -5.04 -2.92
CA LEU A 51 6.90 -5.03 -1.75
C LEU A 51 7.90 -6.19 -1.78
N GLN A 52 7.47 -7.41 -2.13
CA GLN A 52 8.35 -8.58 -2.22
C GLN A 52 9.41 -8.44 -3.32
N SER A 53 9.13 -7.67 -4.38
CA SER A 53 10.09 -7.41 -5.46
C SER A 53 11.18 -6.39 -5.09
N MET A 54 11.05 -5.70 -3.95
CA MET A 54 12.01 -4.69 -3.52
C MET A 54 13.26 -5.30 -2.90
N ARG A 55 14.39 -4.59 -3.01
CA ARG A 55 15.62 -4.93 -2.29
C ARG A 55 15.63 -4.22 -0.93
N TRP A 56 15.57 -5.00 0.14
CA TRP A 56 15.39 -4.47 1.50
C TRP A 56 16.67 -4.17 2.27
N ALA A 57 17.81 -4.70 1.84
CA ALA A 57 19.09 -4.49 2.53
C ALA A 57 19.38 -3.00 2.77
N GLY A 58 19.45 -2.60 4.04
CA GLY A 58 19.69 -1.22 4.46
C GLY A 58 18.49 -0.27 4.32
N SER A 59 17.27 -0.81 4.19
CA SER A 59 16.03 -0.04 4.03
C SER A 59 15.14 -0.15 5.28
N ASN A 60 14.24 0.83 5.46
CA ASN A 60 13.21 0.77 6.49
C ASN A 60 11.84 0.64 5.83
N LEU A 61 11.04 -0.34 6.25
CA LEU A 61 9.65 -0.46 5.85
C LEU A 61 8.72 0.10 6.93
N LEU A 62 7.92 1.10 6.57
CA LEU A 62 6.85 1.63 7.41
C LEU A 62 5.49 1.30 6.77
N LEU A 63 4.73 0.41 7.41
CA LEU A 63 3.34 0.13 7.06
C LEU A 63 2.41 0.90 8.00
N MET A 64 1.53 1.72 7.46
CA MET A 64 0.50 2.45 8.22
C MET A 64 -0.88 2.09 7.66
N SER A 65 -1.79 1.67 8.53
CA SER A 65 -3.14 1.25 8.14
C SER A 65 -4.16 1.55 9.23
N SER A 66 -5.36 1.94 8.81
CA SER A 66 -6.54 2.03 9.68
C SER A 66 -7.28 0.70 9.83
N GLY A 67 -6.70 -0.41 9.36
CA GLY A 67 -7.26 -1.76 9.30
C GLY A 67 -6.18 -2.82 9.02
N THR A 68 -6.50 -3.87 8.26
CA THR A 68 -5.65 -5.06 8.09
C THR A 68 -5.09 -5.28 6.67
N PHE A 69 -5.06 -4.25 5.80
CA PHE A 69 -4.76 -4.41 4.36
C PHE A 69 -5.48 -5.61 3.72
N ASN A 70 -6.79 -5.72 3.95
CA ASN A 70 -7.62 -6.83 3.49
C ASN A 70 -7.26 -8.21 4.06
N GLY A 71 -6.79 -8.26 5.31
CA GLY A 71 -6.48 -9.51 6.01
C GLY A 71 -5.05 -10.03 5.81
N MET A 72 -4.13 -9.16 5.40
CA MET A 72 -2.70 -9.50 5.30
C MET A 72 -2.16 -10.00 6.65
N ASP A 73 -1.51 -11.17 6.65
CA ASP A 73 -0.73 -11.62 7.81
C ASP A 73 0.63 -10.91 7.81
N TYR A 74 0.77 -9.92 8.70
CA TYR A 74 2.00 -9.14 8.78
C TYR A 74 3.22 -9.95 9.20
N LYS A 75 3.06 -11.02 9.98
CA LYS A 75 4.20 -11.84 10.42
C LYS A 75 4.70 -12.70 9.28
N GLU A 76 3.79 -13.37 8.60
CA GLU A 76 4.15 -14.17 7.42
C GLU A 76 4.74 -13.29 6.33
N PHE A 77 4.11 -12.14 6.07
CA PHE A 77 4.60 -11.16 5.12
C PHE A 77 6.01 -10.65 5.49
N ALA A 78 6.24 -10.25 6.74
CA ALA A 78 7.55 -9.78 7.19
C ALA A 78 8.63 -10.88 7.09
N ASN A 79 8.29 -12.15 7.30
CA ASN A 79 9.22 -13.27 7.11
C ASN A 79 9.54 -13.52 5.62
N ALA A 80 8.58 -13.25 4.73
CA ALA A 80 8.77 -13.39 3.28
C ALA A 80 9.63 -12.25 2.69
N LEU A 81 9.58 -11.06 3.29
CA LEU A 81 10.54 -10.01 3.01
C LEU A 81 11.88 -10.43 3.58
N THR A 82 12.85 -10.71 2.71
CA THR A 82 14.25 -10.93 3.10
C THR A 82 14.85 -9.58 3.51
N LEU A 83 14.44 -9.10 4.69
CA LEU A 83 14.93 -7.88 5.35
C LEU A 83 16.37 -8.07 5.83
#